data_AF-A0A212CUP9-F1
#
_entry.id   AF-A0A212CUP9-F1
#
_cell.length_a   1.000
_cell.length_b   1.000
_cell.length_c   1.000
_cell.angle_alpha   90.00
_cell.angle_beta   90.00
_cell.angle_gamma   90.00
#
_symmetry.space_group_name_H-M   'P 1'
#
loop_
_entity.id
_entity.type
_entity.pdbx_description
1 polymer ?
#
loop_
_entity_poly.entity_id
_entity_poly.type
_entity_poly.pdbx_seq_one_letter_code
_entity_poly.pdbx_strand_id
1 'polypeptide(L)'
;FLHELAQIPNFAERAQCIIFRSVFSEGITALHRKVEIITRASKGLLHMKSVKDILALILAFGNYMNGGNRTRGQADGYSLEILPKLKDVKSRDNGINLVDYVVKYYLRYYDQEAGTEKSVFPLPEPQDFFLASQVKFEDLIKDLRKLKRQL
;
A
#
# COMPACT_ATOMS: atom_id res chain seq x y z
N PHE A 1 30.53 19.26 39.63
CA PHE A 1 29.76 18.89 38.42
C PHE A 1 30.41 19.29 37.10
N LEU A 2 30.23 20.52 36.56
CA LEU A 2 30.76 20.86 35.21
C LEU A 2 32.28 20.70 35.08
N HIS A 3 33.04 21.06 36.13
CA HIS A 3 34.48 20.83 36.19
C HIS A 3 34.84 19.34 36.09
N GLU A 4 34.08 18.46 36.77
CA GLU A 4 34.32 17.00 36.73
C GLU A 4 34.01 16.42 35.35
N LEU A 5 32.95 16.90 34.68
CA LEU A 5 32.66 16.50 33.29
C LEU A 5 33.78 16.92 32.34
N ALA A 6 34.37 18.09 32.54
CA ALA A 6 35.48 18.58 31.72
C ALA A 6 36.78 17.77 31.91
N GLN A 7 36.93 17.05 33.05
CA GLN A 7 38.06 16.15 33.27
C GLN A 7 37.92 14.82 32.49
N ILE A 8 36.71 14.47 32.01
CA ILE A 8 36.49 13.24 31.26
C ILE A 8 36.99 13.45 29.81
N PRO A 9 37.98 12.65 29.34
CA PRO A 9 38.47 12.77 27.97
C PRO A 9 37.36 12.48 26.96
N ASN A 10 37.20 13.37 25.97
CA ASN A 10 36.19 13.25 24.91
C ASN A 10 34.77 13.06 25.46
N PHE A 11 34.43 13.78 26.53
CA PHE A 11 33.15 13.64 27.22
C PHE A 11 31.96 13.79 26.25
N ALA A 12 31.99 14.80 25.38
CA ALA A 12 30.91 15.08 24.45
C ALA A 12 30.67 13.92 23.47
N GLU A 13 31.74 13.38 22.88
CA GLU A 13 31.68 12.26 21.95
C GLU A 13 31.19 10.99 22.66
N ARG A 14 31.72 10.70 23.86
CA ARG A 14 31.28 9.55 24.67
C ARG A 14 29.79 9.64 25.02
N ALA A 15 29.32 10.82 25.44
CA ALA A 15 27.92 11.04 25.73
C ALA A 15 27.05 10.84 24.49
N GLN A 16 27.47 11.35 23.32
CA GLN A 16 26.78 11.14 22.05
C GLN A 16 26.70 9.65 21.69
N CYS A 17 27.79 8.89 21.83
CA CYS A 17 27.79 7.44 21.56
C CYS A 17 26.85 6.68 22.49
N ILE A 18 26.83 7.02 23.79
CA ILE A 18 25.94 6.37 24.77
C ILE A 18 24.47 6.64 24.43
N ILE A 19 24.13 7.90 24.12
CA ILE A 19 22.78 8.30 23.72
C ILE A 19 22.39 7.62 22.40
N PHE A 20 23.28 7.59 21.42
CA PHE A 20 23.00 6.92 20.15
C PHE A 20 22.75 5.42 20.34
N ARG A 21 23.60 4.75 21.12
CA ARG A 21 23.46 3.32 21.41
C ARG A 21 22.13 3.01 22.09
N SER A 22 21.62 3.88 22.97
CA SER A 22 20.34 3.66 23.66
C SER A 22 19.12 3.79 22.74
N VAL A 23 19.19 4.63 21.69
CA VAL A 23 18.06 4.88 20.77
C VAL A 23 18.17 4.16 19.41
N PHE A 24 19.35 3.64 19.05
CA PHE A 24 19.59 3.07 17.72
C PHE A 24 18.65 1.92 17.39
N SER A 25 18.47 0.97 18.33
CA SER A 25 17.64 -0.22 18.11
C SER A 25 16.18 0.14 17.81
N GLU A 26 15.64 1.13 18.51
CA GLU A 26 14.28 1.62 18.27
C GLU A 26 14.19 2.30 16.90
N GLY A 27 15.15 3.18 16.58
CA GLY A 27 15.20 3.90 15.31
C GLY A 27 15.29 2.99 14.10
N ILE A 28 16.19 1.99 14.12
CA ILE A 28 16.33 1.06 13.00
C ILE A 28 15.12 0.12 12.87
N THR A 29 14.52 -0.30 13.98
CA THR A 29 13.31 -1.13 13.98
C THR A 29 12.11 -0.37 13.39
N ALA A 30 11.95 0.91 13.75
CA ALA A 30 10.89 1.76 13.20
C ALA A 30 11.04 1.94 11.68
N LEU A 31 12.27 2.14 11.20
CA LEU A 31 12.58 2.18 9.76
C LEU A 31 12.24 0.86 9.06
N HIS A 32 12.69 -0.27 9.64
CA HIS A 32 12.44 -1.59 9.07
C HIS A 32 10.94 -1.86 8.90
N ARG A 33 10.13 -1.57 9.93
CA ARG A 33 8.67 -1.75 9.87
C ARG A 33 8.02 -0.96 8.74
N LYS A 34 8.41 0.30 8.54
CA LYS A 34 7.90 1.13 7.43
C LYS A 34 8.26 0.52 6.07
N VAL A 35 9.50 0.04 5.89
CA VAL A 35 9.94 -0.63 4.66
C VAL A 35 9.18 -1.94 4.42
N GLU A 36 8.97 -2.72 5.47
CA GLU A 36 8.24 -3.99 5.41
C GLU A 36 6.78 -3.79 4.98
N ILE A 37 6.09 -2.80 5.55
CA ILE A 37 4.71 -2.45 5.19
C ILE A 37 4.60 -2.09 3.71
N ILE A 38 5.45 -1.19 3.21
CA ILE A 38 5.46 -0.82 1.78
C ILE A 38 5.75 -2.05 0.91
N THR A 39 6.73 -2.87 1.32
CA THR A 39 7.13 -4.06 0.56
C THR A 39 5.99 -5.06 0.47
N ARG A 40 5.29 -5.33 1.58
CA ARG A 40 4.16 -6.25 1.63
C ARG A 40 3.01 -5.77 0.75
N ALA A 41 2.62 -4.50 0.89
CA ALA A 41 1.54 -3.91 0.08
C ALA A 41 1.89 -3.94 -1.43
N SER A 42 3.12 -3.55 -1.79
CA SER A 42 3.59 -3.54 -3.19
C SER A 42 3.61 -4.95 -3.79
N LYS A 43 4.13 -5.94 -3.04
CA LYS A 43 4.12 -7.33 -3.48
C LYS A 43 2.69 -7.86 -3.66
N GLY A 44 1.79 -7.52 -2.73
CA GLY A 44 0.37 -7.85 -2.85
C GLY A 44 -0.23 -7.34 -4.16
N LEU A 45 -0.06 -6.04 -4.44
CA LEU A 45 -0.56 -5.43 -5.68
C LEU A 45 0.05 -6.05 -6.97
N LEU A 46 1.35 -6.37 -6.96
CA LEU A 46 2.05 -6.86 -8.15
C LEU A 46 1.82 -8.34 -8.43
N HIS A 47 1.66 -9.16 -7.38
CA HIS A 47 1.72 -10.61 -7.48
C HIS A 47 0.42 -11.33 -7.16
N MET A 48 -0.52 -10.74 -6.41
CA MET A 48 -1.80 -11.40 -6.13
C MET A 48 -2.58 -11.61 -7.43
N LYS A 49 -2.92 -12.86 -7.73
CA LYS A 49 -3.74 -13.22 -8.90
C LYS A 49 -5.09 -12.52 -8.85
N SER A 50 -5.71 -12.48 -7.68
CA SER A 50 -7.02 -11.86 -7.46
C SER A 50 -7.06 -10.37 -7.79
N VAL A 51 -5.98 -9.62 -7.51
CA VAL A 51 -5.84 -8.21 -7.94
C VAL A 51 -5.87 -8.12 -9.46
N LYS A 52 -5.12 -8.98 -10.16
CA LYS A 52 -5.09 -9.03 -11.63
C LYS A 52 -6.45 -9.41 -12.22
N ASP A 53 -7.13 -10.38 -11.61
CA ASP A 53 -8.46 -10.83 -12.02
C ASP A 53 -9.47 -9.67 -11.90
N ILE A 54 -9.46 -8.92 -10.80
CA ILE A 54 -10.34 -7.76 -10.60
C ILE A 54 -10.04 -6.66 -11.62
N LEU A 55 -8.77 -6.34 -11.86
CA LEU A 55 -8.40 -5.34 -12.87
C LEU A 55 -8.82 -5.77 -14.28
N ALA A 56 -8.68 -7.07 -14.60
CA ALA A 56 -9.13 -7.63 -15.87
C ALA A 56 -10.67 -7.59 -16.02
N LEU A 57 -11.43 -7.85 -14.96
CA LEU A 57 -12.88 -7.70 -14.96
C LEU A 57 -13.31 -6.27 -15.26
N ILE A 58 -12.67 -5.29 -14.61
CA ILE A 58 -12.94 -3.87 -14.84
C ILE A 58 -12.61 -3.51 -16.30
N LEU A 59 -11.50 -4.01 -16.84
CA LEU A 59 -11.13 -3.80 -18.24
C LEU A 59 -12.18 -4.41 -19.19
N ALA A 60 -12.58 -5.66 -18.95
CA ALA A 60 -13.56 -6.36 -19.77
C ALA A 60 -14.93 -5.66 -19.77
N PHE A 61 -15.44 -5.26 -18.60
CA PHE A 61 -16.68 -4.51 -18.50
C PHE A 61 -16.56 -3.12 -19.12
N GLY A 62 -15.46 -2.42 -18.89
CA GLY A 62 -15.18 -1.14 -19.53
C GLY A 62 -15.19 -1.23 -21.05
N ASN A 63 -14.53 -2.25 -21.61
CA ASN A 63 -14.49 -2.50 -23.05
C ASN A 63 -15.85 -2.84 -23.63
N TYR A 64 -16.64 -3.66 -22.93
CA TYR A 64 -18.00 -4.00 -23.34
C TYR A 64 -18.90 -2.76 -23.35
N MET A 65 -18.88 -1.96 -22.27
CA MET A 65 -19.71 -0.77 -22.13
C MET A 65 -19.33 0.35 -23.10
N ASN A 66 -18.05 0.47 -23.44
CA ASN A 66 -17.56 1.43 -24.42
C ASN A 66 -17.49 0.87 -25.85
N GLY A 67 -18.09 -0.30 -26.10
CA GLY A 67 -18.14 -0.93 -27.42
C GLY A 67 -18.69 0.02 -28.48
N GLY A 68 -18.00 0.12 -29.63
CA GLY A 68 -18.33 1.07 -30.69
C GLY A 68 -17.68 2.45 -30.55
N ASN A 69 -17.09 2.78 -29.41
CA ASN A 69 -16.26 3.97 -29.27
C ASN A 69 -14.82 3.69 -29.73
N ARG A 70 -14.40 4.34 -30.81
CA ARG A 70 -13.08 4.11 -31.45
C ARG A 70 -11.87 4.44 -30.57
N THR A 71 -12.05 5.22 -29.50
CA THR A 71 -10.98 5.61 -28.56
C THR A 71 -11.12 5.01 -27.17
N ARG A 72 -12.25 4.36 -26.85
CA ARG A 72 -12.55 3.84 -25.50
C ARG A 72 -13.01 2.39 -25.45
N GLY A 73 -13.47 1.83 -26.56
CA GLY A 73 -13.70 0.40 -26.72
C GLY A 73 -12.46 -0.27 -27.28
N GLN A 74 -12.13 -1.48 -26.82
CA GLN A 74 -10.93 -2.24 -27.19
C GLN A 74 -9.62 -1.69 -26.60
N ALA A 75 -9.65 -1.22 -25.35
CA ALA A 75 -8.45 -0.87 -24.61
C ALA A 75 -7.70 -2.13 -24.12
N ASP A 76 -6.36 -2.08 -24.11
CA ASP A 76 -5.49 -3.10 -23.51
C ASP A 76 -5.27 -2.89 -22.00
N GLY A 77 -5.68 -1.73 -21.49
CA GLY A 77 -5.52 -1.33 -20.10
C GLY A 77 -6.14 0.04 -19.82
N TYR A 78 -6.08 0.46 -18.56
CA TYR A 78 -6.60 1.75 -18.13
C TYR A 78 -5.73 2.37 -17.02
N SER A 79 -5.77 3.69 -16.89
CA SER A 79 -5.13 4.39 -15.78
C SER A 79 -5.88 4.11 -14.46
N LEU A 80 -5.15 3.87 -13.37
CA LEU A 80 -5.73 3.60 -12.05
C LEU A 80 -6.60 4.75 -11.52
N GLU A 81 -6.46 5.95 -12.06
CA GLU A 81 -7.29 7.12 -11.75
C GLU A 81 -8.78 6.93 -12.08
N ILE A 82 -9.13 5.93 -12.90
CA ILE A 82 -10.53 5.61 -13.20
C ILE A 82 -11.20 4.80 -12.09
N LEU A 83 -10.44 4.13 -11.21
CA LEU A 83 -11.00 3.23 -10.19
C LEU A 83 -12.00 3.93 -9.26
N PRO A 84 -11.73 5.16 -8.74
CA PRO A 84 -12.71 5.86 -7.91
C PRO A 84 -13.99 6.26 -8.66
N LYS A 85 -13.94 6.36 -10.00
CA LYS A 85 -15.06 6.78 -10.86
C LYS A 85 -16.04 5.63 -11.16
N LEU A 86 -15.65 4.39 -10.92
CA LEU A 86 -16.52 3.22 -11.13
C LEU A 86 -17.81 3.31 -10.31
N LYS A 87 -17.76 3.95 -9.13
CA LYS A 87 -18.94 4.15 -8.28
C LYS A 87 -20.00 5.07 -8.90
N ASP A 88 -19.61 5.91 -9.86
CA ASP A 88 -20.46 6.90 -10.52
C ASP A 88 -21.23 6.29 -11.70
N VAL A 89 -20.78 5.12 -12.18
CA VAL A 89 -21.45 4.35 -13.23
C VAL A 89 -22.52 3.48 -12.59
N LYS A 90 -23.80 3.83 -12.80
CA LYS A 90 -24.96 3.17 -12.18
C LYS A 90 -25.71 2.26 -13.15
N SER A 91 -26.42 1.27 -12.59
CA SER A 91 -27.45 0.53 -13.32
C SER A 91 -28.60 1.44 -13.74
N ARG A 92 -29.39 1.02 -14.72
CA ARG A 92 -30.52 1.80 -15.28
C ARG A 92 -31.55 2.23 -14.22
N ASP A 93 -31.75 1.38 -13.21
CA ASP A 93 -32.65 1.60 -12.08
C ASP A 93 -31.97 2.28 -10.88
N ASN A 94 -30.69 2.66 -11.00
CA ASN A 94 -29.85 3.21 -9.93
C ASN A 94 -29.71 2.31 -8.67
N GLY A 95 -30.08 1.02 -8.76
CA GLY A 95 -30.04 0.10 -7.63
C GLY A 95 -28.62 -0.34 -7.24
N ILE A 96 -27.69 -0.41 -8.20
CA ILE A 96 -26.28 -0.75 -7.97
C ILE A 96 -25.35 0.08 -8.85
N ASN A 97 -24.07 0.13 -8.48
CA ASN A 97 -23.02 0.74 -9.29
C ASN A 97 -22.04 -0.31 -9.85
N LEU A 98 -21.13 0.12 -10.73
CA LEU A 98 -20.19 -0.78 -11.40
C LEU A 98 -19.23 -1.46 -10.41
N VAL A 99 -18.86 -0.83 -9.29
CA VAL A 99 -18.09 -1.49 -8.22
C VAL A 99 -18.89 -2.63 -7.61
N ASP A 100 -20.16 -2.40 -7.26
CA ASP A 100 -21.03 -3.43 -6.70
C ASP A 100 -21.18 -4.60 -7.68
N TYR A 101 -21.30 -4.30 -8.97
CA TYR A 101 -21.40 -5.32 -10.02
C TYR A 101 -20.11 -6.13 -10.15
N VAL A 102 -18.93 -5.50 -10.14
CA VAL A 102 -17.63 -6.19 -10.16
C VAL A 102 -17.48 -7.10 -8.95
N VAL A 103 -17.83 -6.65 -7.75
CA VAL A 103 -17.79 -7.46 -6.52
C VAL A 103 -18.71 -8.67 -6.64
N LYS A 104 -19.98 -8.46 -7.04
CA LYS A 104 -20.94 -9.56 -7.24
C LYS A 104 -20.47 -10.57 -8.28
N TYR A 105 -19.90 -10.10 -9.38
CA TYR A 105 -19.38 -10.96 -10.44
C TYR A 105 -18.17 -11.76 -9.95
N TYR A 106 -17.24 -11.11 -9.26
CA TYR A 106 -16.06 -11.77 -8.70
C TYR A 106 -16.47 -12.88 -7.72
N LEU A 107 -17.35 -12.57 -6.75
CA LEU A 107 -17.84 -13.57 -5.80
C LEU A 107 -18.55 -14.74 -6.48
N ARG A 108 -19.31 -14.49 -7.55
CA ARG A 108 -20.05 -15.53 -8.25
C ARG A 108 -19.18 -16.46 -9.11
N TYR A 109 -18.11 -15.94 -9.70
CA TYR A 109 -17.37 -16.65 -10.75
C TYR A 109 -15.90 -16.94 -10.43
N TYR A 110 -15.30 -16.22 -9.48
CA TYR A 110 -13.89 -16.35 -9.12
C TYR A 110 -13.68 -16.91 -7.71
N ASP A 111 -14.59 -16.61 -6.78
CA ASP A 111 -14.54 -17.14 -5.42
C ASP A 111 -15.43 -18.40 -5.28
N GLN A 112 -14.79 -19.57 -5.25
CA GLN A 112 -15.49 -20.85 -5.10
C GLN A 112 -16.12 -21.04 -3.72
N GLU A 113 -15.62 -20.32 -2.73
CA GLU A 113 -16.02 -20.42 -1.33
C GLU A 113 -16.93 -19.24 -0.94
N ALA A 114 -17.42 -18.46 -1.90
CA ALA A 114 -18.26 -17.30 -1.68
C ALA A 114 -19.49 -17.65 -0.82
N GLY A 115 -19.72 -16.84 0.23
CA GLY A 115 -20.81 -17.06 1.18
C GLY A 115 -20.51 -18.05 2.30
N THR A 116 -19.28 -18.58 2.37
CA THR A 116 -18.79 -19.43 3.47
C THR A 116 -17.71 -18.71 4.29
N GLU A 117 -17.34 -19.28 5.44
CA GLU A 117 -16.23 -18.79 6.28
C GLU A 117 -14.86 -18.93 5.62
N LYS A 118 -14.74 -19.70 4.53
CA LYS A 118 -13.48 -19.91 3.80
C LYS A 118 -13.24 -18.88 2.69
N SER A 119 -14.23 -18.02 2.39
CA SER A 119 -14.05 -16.90 1.47
C SER A 119 -13.00 -15.94 2.01
N VAL A 120 -12.02 -15.59 1.18
CA VAL A 120 -10.93 -14.69 1.55
C VAL A 120 -11.06 -13.39 0.77
N PHE A 121 -10.80 -12.26 1.43
CA PHE A 121 -10.80 -10.97 0.78
C PHE A 121 -9.78 -10.94 -0.39
N PRO A 122 -10.20 -10.64 -1.63
CA PRO A 122 -9.37 -10.84 -2.82
C PRO A 122 -8.34 -9.73 -3.08
N LEU A 123 -8.16 -8.80 -2.15
CA LEU A 123 -7.24 -7.67 -2.28
C LEU A 123 -6.31 -7.63 -1.07
N PRO A 124 -5.18 -6.89 -1.13
CA PRO A 124 -4.37 -6.65 0.06
C PRO A 124 -5.22 -6.09 1.20
N GLU A 125 -4.88 -6.48 2.43
CA GLU A 125 -5.58 -6.02 3.62
C GLU A 125 -5.71 -4.49 3.64
N PRO A 126 -6.93 -3.92 3.80
CA PRO A 126 -7.13 -2.48 3.71
C PRO A 126 -6.28 -1.69 4.72
N GLN A 127 -6.05 -2.26 5.90
CA GLN A 127 -5.21 -1.63 6.92
C GLN A 127 -3.74 -1.56 6.49
N ASP A 128 -3.20 -2.63 5.90
CA ASP A 128 -1.84 -2.66 5.37
C ASP A 128 -1.67 -1.64 4.23
N PHE A 129 -2.67 -1.59 3.34
CA PHE A 129 -2.67 -0.65 2.23
C PHE A 129 -2.74 0.80 2.72
N PHE A 130 -3.57 1.08 3.72
CA PHE A 130 -3.65 2.39 4.34
C PHE A 130 -2.31 2.77 4.99
N LEU A 131 -1.73 1.89 5.82
CA LEU A 131 -0.44 2.15 6.46
C LEU A 131 0.67 2.40 5.44
N ALA A 132 0.73 1.60 4.37
CA ALA A 132 1.69 1.80 3.28
C ALA A 132 1.53 3.17 2.61
N SER A 133 0.29 3.62 2.39
CA SER A 133 0.02 4.93 1.77
C SER A 133 0.44 6.12 2.65
N GLN A 134 0.55 5.92 3.97
CA GLN A 134 1.03 6.96 4.89
C GLN A 134 2.56 7.07 4.95
N VAL A 135 3.31 6.10 4.39
CA VAL A 135 4.77 6.14 4.45
C VAL A 135 5.32 7.05 3.35
N LYS A 136 6.03 8.11 3.74
CA LYS A 136 6.76 8.98 2.82
C LYS A 136 8.20 8.49 2.65
N PHE A 137 8.61 8.27 1.41
CA PHE A 137 9.99 7.87 1.09
C PHE A 137 11.02 8.93 1.50
N GLU A 138 10.67 10.20 1.45
CA GLU A 138 11.54 11.29 1.90
C GLU A 138 11.89 11.19 3.39
N ASP A 139 10.89 10.89 4.22
CA ASP A 139 11.06 10.70 5.66
C ASP A 139 11.92 9.46 5.95
N LEU A 140 11.68 8.36 5.23
CA LEU A 140 12.51 7.15 5.32
C LEU A 140 13.99 7.44 5.01
N ILE A 141 14.26 8.15 3.91
CA ILE A 141 15.62 8.49 3.49
C ILE A 141 16.26 9.43 4.52
N LYS A 142 15.51 10.40 5.05
CA LYS A 142 15.99 11.34 6.07
C LYS A 142 16.35 10.61 7.36
N ASP A 143 15.48 9.74 7.85
CA ASP A 143 15.67 8.94 9.06
C ASP A 143 16.88 8.01 8.91
N LEU A 144 17.02 7.35 7.76
CA LEU A 144 18.17 6.49 7.46
C LEU A 144 19.48 7.28 7.43
N ARG A 145 19.50 8.45 6.79
CA ARG A 145 20.68 9.34 6.76
C ARG A 145 21.04 9.84 8.15
N LYS A 146 20.06 10.12 9.00
CA LYS A 146 20.29 10.53 10.39
C LYS A 146 20.99 9.42 11.16
N LEU A 147 20.49 8.18 11.10
CA LEU A 147 21.14 7.05 11.76
C LEU A 147 22.55 6.81 11.22
N LYS A 148 22.75 6.88 9.89
CA LYS A 148 24.06 6.69 9.27
C LYS A 148 25.09 7.74 9.70
N ARG A 149 24.68 8.99 9.97
CA ARG A 149 25.59 10.04 10.46
C ARG A 149 25.99 9.89 11.92
N GLN A 150 25.19 9.15 12.69
CA GLN A 150 25.40 8.93 14.12
C GLN A 150 26.13 7.60 14.40
N LEU A 151 26.29 6.78 13.36
CA LEU A 151 27.08 5.54 13.31
C LEU A 151 28.56 5.87 13.11
#